data_AF-A0A940JP42-F1
#
_entry.id   AF-A0A940JP42-F1
#
_cell.length_a   1.000
_cell.length_b   1.000
_cell.length_c   1.000
_cell.angle_alpha   90.00
_cell.angle_beta   90.00
_cell.angle_gamma   90.00
#
_symmetry.space_group_name_H-M   'P 1'
#
loop_
_entity.id
_entity.type
_entity.pdbx_description
1 polymer ?
#
loop_
_entity_poly.entity_id
_entity_poly.type
_entity_poly.pdbx_seq_one_letter_code
_entity_poly.pdbx_strand_id
1 'polypeptide(L)'
;MSFGLTFDKLLIIGVLALLLIGPERLPGYAQRLGEWTRRLREYFGSTRERMREEMGEDFDEIDWKQLDPRQYDPRRIIREALTEPREAPAPARESAYAQRQRRLREQREAAADSGAATPFDPDAT
;
A
#
# COMPACT_ATOMS: atom_id res chain seq x y z
N MET A 1 2.42 -1.92 8.75
CA MET A 1 2.29 -0.64 8.01
C MET A 1 1.00 -0.72 7.19
N SER A 2 -0.11 -0.24 7.73
CA SER A 2 -1.39 -0.25 7.03
C SER A 2 -1.47 0.92 6.06
N PHE A 3 -1.99 0.64 4.86
CA PHE A 3 -2.11 1.58 3.75
C PHE A 3 -2.85 2.87 4.16
N GLY A 4 -2.34 4.00 3.67
CA GLY A 4 -2.72 5.35 4.06
C GLY A 4 -4.14 5.78 3.68
N LEU A 5 -5.04 4.87 3.32
CA LEU A 5 -6.42 5.15 2.95
C LEU A 5 -7.36 4.53 4.01
N THR A 6 -7.68 5.32 5.02
CA THR A 6 -8.62 4.96 6.09
C THR A 6 -9.90 5.77 5.90
N PHE A 7 -11.04 5.29 6.42
CA PHE A 7 -12.33 5.98 6.27
C PHE A 7 -12.26 7.47 6.64
N ASP A 8 -11.60 7.80 7.75
CA ASP A 8 -11.38 9.17 8.21
C ASP A 8 -10.69 10.05 7.14
N LYS A 9 -9.67 9.51 6.48
CA LYS A 9 -8.93 10.22 5.42
C LYS A 9 -9.77 10.41 4.16
N LEU A 10 -10.62 9.44 3.81
CA LEU A 10 -11.57 9.60 2.71
C LEU A 10 -12.58 10.72 3.02
N LEU A 11 -13.02 10.83 4.27
CA LEU A 11 -13.93 11.89 4.71
C LEU A 11 -13.25 13.27 4.61
N ILE A 12 -12.00 13.39 5.07
CA ILE A 12 -11.19 14.61 4.92
C ILE A 12 -11.03 15.00 3.45
N ILE A 13 -10.68 14.04 2.58
CA ILE A 13 -10.55 14.28 1.13
C ILE A 13 -11.89 14.72 0.54
N GLY A 14 -13.01 14.13 0.96
CA GLY A 14 -14.35 14.52 0.54
C GLY A 14 -14.67 15.97 0.91
N VAL A 15 -14.40 16.38 2.15
CA VAL A 15 -14.56 17.78 2.59
C VAL A 15 -13.67 18.72 1.79
N LEU A 16 -12.41 18.37 1.58
CA LEU A 16 -11.50 19.18 0.77
C LEU A 16 -12.00 19.31 -0.68
N ALA A 17 -12.46 18.23 -1.29
CA ALA A 17 -13.04 18.26 -2.62
C ALA A 17 -14.28 19.16 -2.70
N LEU A 18 -15.15 19.12 -1.67
CA LEU A 18 -16.31 20.00 -1.55
C LEU A 18 -15.90 21.48 -1.48
N LEU A 19 -14.83 21.81 -0.76
CA LEU A 19 -14.33 23.19 -0.66
C LEU A 19 -13.64 23.66 -1.95
N LEU A 20 -12.83 22.80 -2.58
CA LEU A 20 -12.01 23.16 -3.72
C LEU A 20 -12.81 23.28 -5.03
N ILE A 21 -13.74 22.34 -5.23
CA ILE A 21 -14.54 22.21 -6.45
C ILE A 21 -15.94 22.83 -6.26
N GLY A 22 -16.46 22.81 -5.03
CA GLY A 22 -17.82 23.22 -4.68
C GLY A 22 -18.80 22.05 -4.62
N PRO A 23 -19.75 22.06 -3.67
CA PRO A 23 -20.75 20.99 -3.50
C PRO A 23 -21.67 20.83 -4.72
N GLU A 24 -21.96 21.91 -5.44
CA GLU A 24 -22.83 21.89 -6.63
C GLU A 24 -22.17 21.22 -7.84
N ARG A 25 -20.84 21.27 -7.94
CA ARG A 25 -20.10 20.80 -9.13
C ARG A 25 -19.63 19.36 -9.00
N LEU A 26 -19.28 18.93 -7.79
CA LEU A 26 -18.85 17.55 -7.50
C LEU A 26 -19.78 16.45 -8.01
N PRO A 27 -21.12 16.48 -7.80
CA PRO A 27 -22.00 15.43 -8.29
C PRO A 27 -21.97 15.31 -9.81
N GLY A 28 -21.86 16.45 -10.52
CA GLY A 28 -21.69 16.45 -11.98
C GLY A 28 -20.38 15.78 -12.43
N TYR A 29 -19.27 15.99 -11.71
CA TYR A 29 -18.00 15.30 -12.01
C TYR A 29 -18.04 13.81 -11.67
N ALA A 30 -18.68 13.43 -10.56
CA ALA A 30 -18.84 12.04 -10.17
C ALA A 30 -19.65 11.25 -11.23
N GLN A 31 -20.72 11.85 -11.75
CA GLN A 31 -21.50 11.28 -12.86
C GLN A 31 -20.64 11.06 -14.11
N ARG A 32 -19.85 12.06 -14.52
CA ARG A 32 -18.95 11.96 -15.68
C ARG A 32 -17.91 10.85 -15.51
N LEU A 33 -17.30 10.75 -14.32
CA LEU A 33 -16.34 9.69 -14.01
C LEU A 33 -17.00 8.31 -14.02
N GLY A 34 -18.23 8.21 -13.50
CA GLY A 34 -19.01 6.98 -13.51
C GLY A 34 -19.33 6.52 -14.94
N GLU A 35 -19.79 7.44 -15.79
CA GLU A 35 -20.02 7.16 -17.22
C GLU A 35 -18.74 6.72 -17.93
N TRP A 36 -17.61 7.40 -17.68
CA TRP A 36 -16.31 7.02 -18.22
C TRP A 36 -15.89 5.62 -17.79
N THR A 37 -16.04 5.31 -16.50
CA THR A 37 -15.73 3.99 -15.95
C THR A 37 -16.60 2.89 -16.57
N ARG A 38 -17.89 3.18 -16.77
CA ARG A 38 -18.82 2.24 -17.43
C ARG A 38 -18.42 1.99 -18.88
N ARG A 39 -18.15 3.04 -19.65
CA ARG A 39 -17.69 2.92 -21.05
C ARG A 39 -16.38 2.17 -21.13
N LEU A 40 -15.46 2.42 -20.20
CA LEU A 40 -14.19 1.70 -20.10
C LEU A 40 -14.41 0.20 -19.83
N ARG A 41 -15.33 -0.14 -18.90
CA ARG A 41 -15.69 -1.54 -18.62
C ARG A 41 -16.31 -2.23 -19.83
N GLU A 42 -17.21 -1.56 -20.55
CA GLU A 42 -17.84 -2.05 -21.78
C GLU A 42 -16.78 -2.29 -22.87
N TYR A 43 -15.82 -1.36 -23.01
CA TYR A 43 -14.70 -1.49 -23.94
C TYR A 43 -13.84 -2.73 -23.64
N PHE A 44 -13.39 -2.90 -22.40
CA PHE A 44 -12.63 -4.09 -21.98
C PHE A 44 -13.41 -5.40 -22.13
N GLY A 45 -14.74 -5.38 -21.90
CA GLY A 45 -15.61 -6.54 -22.14
C GLY A 45 -15.62 -6.95 -23.61
N SER A 46 -15.79 -5.98 -24.51
CA SER A 46 -15.81 -6.23 -25.96
C SER A 46 -14.47 -6.73 -26.52
N THR A 47 -13.35 -6.24 -25.97
CA THR A 47 -12.00 -6.73 -26.33
C THR A 47 -11.78 -8.14 -25.83
N ARG A 48 -12.31 -8.49 -24.65
CA ARG A 48 -12.22 -9.85 -24.09
C ARG A 48 -12.96 -10.87 -24.94
N GLU A 49 -14.12 -10.49 -25.48
CA GLU A 49 -14.93 -11.36 -26.34
C GLU A 49 -14.22 -11.65 -27.67
N ARG A 50 -13.65 -10.62 -28.30
CA ARG A 50 -12.86 -10.77 -29.54
C ARG A 50 -11.54 -11.51 -29.32
N MET A 51 -10.83 -11.25 -28.23
CA MET A 51 -9.61 -12.00 -27.89
C MET A 51 -9.89 -13.47 -27.57
N ARG A 52 -11.06 -13.78 -26.99
CA ARG A 52 -11.49 -15.16 -26.74
C ARG A 52 -11.81 -15.91 -28.03
N GLU A 53 -12.35 -15.22 -29.05
CA GLU A 53 -12.57 -15.80 -30.38
C GLU A 53 -11.28 -16.01 -31.17
N GLU A 54 -10.28 -15.12 -31.06
CA GLU A 54 -9.03 -15.23 -31.83
C GLU A 54 -7.93 -16.08 -31.17
N MET A 55 -7.85 -16.14 -29.83
CA MET A 55 -6.73 -16.82 -29.15
C MET A 55 -7.01 -18.26 -28.70
N GLY A 56 -8.25 -18.76 -28.87
CA GLY A 56 -8.60 -20.13 -28.45
C GLY A 56 -8.35 -20.39 -26.95
N GLU A 57 -8.37 -21.66 -26.52
CA GLU A 57 -8.27 -22.10 -25.12
C GLU A 57 -7.08 -21.52 -24.30
N ASP A 58 -6.07 -20.93 -24.94
CA ASP A 58 -4.92 -20.28 -24.29
C ASP A 58 -5.24 -18.94 -23.58
N PHE A 59 -6.41 -18.32 -23.81
CA PHE A 59 -6.80 -17.09 -23.10
C PHE A 59 -7.21 -17.33 -21.64
N ASP A 60 -7.58 -18.56 -21.27
CA ASP A 60 -7.98 -18.94 -19.91
C ASP A 60 -6.78 -19.20 -18.97
N GLU A 61 -5.55 -19.33 -19.49
CA GLU A 61 -4.32 -19.45 -18.69
C GLU A 61 -3.79 -18.11 -18.17
N ILE A 62 -4.19 -16.98 -18.78
CA ILE A 62 -3.90 -15.67 -18.19
C ILE A 62 -4.79 -15.53 -16.96
N ASP A 63 -4.13 -15.54 -15.82
CA ASP A 63 -4.59 -15.73 -14.44
C ASP A 63 -5.59 -14.66 -13.93
N TRP A 64 -6.71 -14.48 -14.62
CA TRP A 64 -7.74 -13.49 -14.29
C TRP A 64 -8.63 -13.92 -13.13
N LYS A 65 -8.62 -15.20 -12.76
CA LYS A 65 -9.26 -15.72 -11.54
C LYS A 65 -8.66 -15.12 -10.27
N GLN A 66 -7.37 -14.74 -10.31
CA GLN A 66 -6.72 -14.05 -9.18
C GLN A 66 -7.09 -12.57 -9.09
N LEU A 67 -7.64 -11.97 -10.14
CA LEU A 67 -8.07 -10.57 -10.18
C LEU A 67 -9.57 -10.36 -9.88
N ASP A 68 -10.33 -11.42 -9.60
CA ASP A 68 -11.73 -11.31 -9.20
C ASP A 68 -11.82 -11.04 -7.68
N PRO A 69 -12.07 -9.80 -7.23
CA PRO A 69 -12.04 -9.43 -5.80
C PRO A 69 -13.13 -10.13 -4.98
N ARG A 70 -14.08 -10.81 -5.64
CA ARG A 70 -15.14 -11.59 -4.99
C ARG A 70 -14.77 -13.04 -4.72
N GLN A 71 -13.70 -13.54 -5.34
CA GLN A 71 -13.20 -14.91 -5.16
C GLN A 71 -12.05 -15.01 -4.16
N TYR A 72 -11.73 -13.91 -3.47
CA TYR A 72 -10.93 -13.92 -2.25
C TYR A 72 -11.75 -14.56 -1.11
N ASP A 73 -12.01 -15.87 -1.22
CA ASP A 73 -12.82 -16.63 -0.27
C ASP A 73 -11.98 -16.90 0.99
N PRO A 74 -12.28 -16.25 2.13
CA PRO A 74 -11.48 -16.35 3.35
C PRO A 74 -11.40 -17.79 3.88
N ARG A 75 -12.32 -18.67 3.45
CA ARG A 75 -12.34 -20.08 3.84
C ARG A 75 -11.18 -20.87 3.26
N ARG A 76 -10.66 -20.50 2.07
CA ARG A 76 -9.44 -21.14 1.53
C ARG A 76 -8.22 -20.82 2.38
N ILE A 77 -8.07 -19.56 2.77
CA ILE A 77 -6.96 -19.07 3.60
C ILE A 77 -6.92 -19.81 4.95
N ILE A 78 -8.08 -20.06 5.56
CA ILE A 78 -8.17 -20.80 6.83
C ILE A 78 -7.80 -22.28 6.67
N ARG A 79 -8.22 -22.93 5.57
CA ARG A 79 -7.87 -24.34 5.30
C ARG A 79 -6.38 -24.52 5.04
N GLU A 80 -5.79 -23.58 4.31
CA GLU A 80 -4.35 -23.56 4.03
C GLU A 80 -3.56 -23.38 5.33
N ALA A 81 -3.99 -22.46 6.20
CA ALA A 81 -3.41 -22.25 7.53
C ALA A 81 -3.56 -23.43 8.52
N LEU A 82 -4.52 -24.33 8.29
CA LEU A 82 -4.71 -25.55 9.09
C LEU A 82 -3.97 -26.75 8.53
N THR A 83 -3.60 -26.72 7.24
CA THR A 83 -2.96 -27.86 6.55
C THR A 83 -1.44 -27.72 6.54
N GLU A 84 -0.90 -26.50 6.63
CA GLU A 84 0.54 -26.26 6.71
C GLU A 84 1.06 -26.60 8.13
N PRO A 85 2.03 -27.51 8.29
CA PRO A 85 2.70 -27.73 9.57
C PRO A 85 3.31 -26.41 10.00
N ARG A 86 2.87 -25.88 11.14
CA ARG A 86 3.40 -24.66 11.73
C ARG A 86 4.91 -24.79 11.94
N GLU A 87 5.69 -24.32 10.98
CA GLU A 87 7.12 -24.16 11.17
C GLU A 87 7.31 -23.07 12.22
N ALA A 88 7.97 -23.44 13.33
CA ALA A 88 8.23 -22.55 14.44
C ALA A 88 8.88 -21.26 13.92
N PRO A 89 8.48 -20.08 14.41
CA PRO A 89 9.03 -18.83 13.91
C PRO A 89 10.55 -18.85 14.10
N ALA A 90 11.29 -18.89 12.99
CA ALA A 90 12.72 -18.60 13.00
C ALA A 90 12.91 -17.26 13.74
N PRO A 91 13.92 -17.13 14.62
CA PRO A 91 14.09 -15.94 15.43
C PRO A 91 14.09 -14.73 14.50
N ALA A 92 13.14 -13.83 14.75
CA ALA A 92 12.87 -12.66 13.93
C ALA A 92 14.19 -12.00 13.59
N ARG A 93 14.64 -12.14 12.34
CA ARG A 93 15.86 -11.49 11.85
C ARG A 93 15.62 -10.00 12.08
N GLU A 94 16.33 -9.45 13.06
CA GLU A 94 16.20 -8.07 13.48
C GLU A 94 16.25 -7.20 12.23
N SER A 95 15.15 -6.50 11.94
CA SER A 95 15.03 -5.74 10.70
C SER A 95 16.25 -4.84 10.53
N ALA A 96 16.78 -4.72 9.32
CA ALA A 96 17.94 -3.88 9.04
C ALA A 96 17.77 -2.43 9.56
N TYR A 97 16.53 -2.00 9.73
CA TYR A 97 16.14 -0.76 10.37
C TYR A 97 16.45 -0.72 11.88
N ALA A 98 16.10 -1.76 12.64
CA ALA A 98 16.41 -1.87 14.07
C ALA A 98 17.92 -1.95 14.33
N GLN A 99 18.67 -2.70 13.50
CA GLN A 99 20.14 -2.73 13.57
C GLN A 99 20.77 -1.37 13.26
N ARG A 100 20.22 -0.64 12.28
CA ARG A 100 20.68 0.72 11.97
C ARG A 100 20.42 1.68 13.12
N GLN A 101 19.26 1.58 13.79
CA GLN A 101 18.94 2.42 14.93
C GLN A 101 19.84 2.15 16.15
N ARG A 102 20.19 0.89 16.44
CA ARG A 102 21.14 0.57 17.52
C ARG A 102 22.52 1.18 17.26
N ARG A 103 23.08 0.99 16.06
CA ARG A 103 24.39 1.58 15.70
C ARG A 103 24.42 3.10 15.78
N LEU A 104 23.31 3.77 15.44
CA LEU A 104 23.20 5.22 15.58
C LEU A 104 23.13 5.67 17.04
N ARG A 105 22.52 4.89 17.93
CA ARG A 105 22.51 5.17 19.37
C ARG A 105 23.89 4.96 19.98
N GLU A 106 24.55 3.86 19.65
CA GLU A 106 25.92 3.56 20.10
C GLU A 106 26.92 4.63 19.63
N GLN A 107 26.80 5.13 18.39
CA GLN A 107 27.62 6.25 17.92
C GLN A 107 27.34 7.55 18.66
N ARG A 108 26.08 7.83 19.02
CA ARG A 108 25.73 9.02 19.80
C ARG A 108 26.22 8.93 21.25
N GLU A 109 26.18 7.75 21.84
CA GLU A 109 26.71 7.48 23.17
C GLU A 109 28.24 7.58 23.18
N ALA A 110 28.92 7.01 22.18
CA ALA A 110 30.37 7.14 22.01
C ALA A 110 30.80 8.59 21.74
N ALA A 111 30.03 9.34 20.94
CA ALA A 111 30.29 10.76 20.70
C ALA A 111 30.00 11.63 21.94
N ALA A 112 29.03 11.25 22.77
CA ALA A 112 28.74 11.91 24.04
C ALA A 112 29.87 11.70 25.06
N ASP A 113 30.47 10.51 25.08
CA ASP A 113 31.65 10.20 25.92
C ASP A 113 32.92 10.92 25.42
N SER A 114 33.03 11.12 24.10
CA SER A 114 34.13 11.85 23.46
C SER A 114 34.02 13.38 23.56
N GLY A 115 32.83 13.91 23.89
CA GLY A 115 32.50 15.34 23.84
C GLY A 115 32.70 16.10 25.15
N ALA A 116 33.12 15.45 26.23
CA ALA A 116 33.28 16.09 27.55
C ALA A 116 34.57 16.91 27.72
N ALA A 117 35.40 17.07 26.68
CA ALA A 117 36.67 17.80 26.77
C ALA A 117 36.94 18.67 25.52
N THR A 118 36.14 19.71 25.28
CA THR A 118 36.68 20.92 24.66
C THR A 118 36.98 21.92 25.77
N PRO A 119 38.26 22.17 26.10
CA PRO A 119 38.64 23.21 27.04
C PRO A 119 38.09 24.56 26.56
N PHE A 120 37.46 25.31 27.48
CA PHE A 120 37.00 26.66 27.22
C PHE A 120 38.23 27.58 27.06
N ASP A 121 38.33 28.30 25.94
CA ASP A 121 39.41 29.25 25.65
C ASP A 121 39.01 30.66 26.11
N PRO A 122 39.68 31.23 27.15
CA PRO A 122 39.32 32.54 27.69
C PRO A 122 39.87 33.75 26.89
N ASP A 123 40.64 33.56 25.81
CA ASP A 123 41.25 34.67 25.04
C ASP A 123 40.42 35.13 23.81
N ALA A 124 39.15 34.76 23.72
CA ALA A 124 38.26 35.31 22.69
C ALA A 124 37.74 36.71 23.09
N THR A 125 38.43 37.77 22.65
CA THR A 125 37.93 39.15 22.57
C THR A 125 38.21 39.72 21.18
#